data_AF-A0A4S9H2I3-F1
#
_entry.id   AF-A0A4S9H2I3-F1
#
_cell.length_a   1.000
_cell.length_b   1.000
_cell.length_c   1.000
_cell.angle_alpha   90.00
_cell.angle_beta   90.00
_cell.angle_gamma   90.00
#
_symmetry.space_group_name_H-M   'P 1'
#
loop_
_entity.id
_entity.type
_entity.pdbx_description
1 polymer ?
#
loop_
_entity_poly.entity_id
_entity_poly.type
_entity_poly.pdbx_seq_one_letter_code
_entity_poly.pdbx_strand_id
1 'polypeptide(L)'
;MRLINILLAATALAIGSDARPMKVPTDNIPRKRDADFESVRTRLTKDHSGKGGDPKDKYFHESTFHPHMDGRFGDRVLGYDDRRSNLTALMRTYLSTMNDIGAETWIMHGSLLGWFWNRKIMPWDSDVDVQMTEKSMEHLSDYYNMTVHHYKLPSFPEGRDYMLEINPHWRNASTTDKLNVIDARWIDMSNGLFIDITTLHRNTTAEALGIEGAMMCKDKHKFNFTDIFPLRESVFEDTPVKVPYAYTDLLAEEYGTKALVKTTFENHHFDEDKMEWIPLT
;
A
#
# COMPACT_ATOMS: atom_id res chain seq x y z
N MET A 1 -80.69 -20.98 32.52
CA MET A 1 -80.79 -20.35 31.18
C MET A 1 -79.70 -19.27 31.08
N ARG A 2 -78.69 -19.52 30.25
CA ARG A 2 -77.63 -18.64 29.69
C ARG A 2 -77.00 -17.53 30.55
N LEU A 3 -75.72 -17.75 30.87
CA LEU A 3 -74.67 -16.76 31.17
C LEU A 3 -74.33 -15.93 29.93
N ILE A 4 -74.17 -14.61 30.09
CA ILE A 4 -73.27 -13.76 29.30
C ILE A 4 -72.69 -12.70 30.25
N ASN A 5 -71.41 -12.85 30.61
CA ASN A 5 -70.60 -11.77 31.18
C ASN A 5 -69.46 -11.50 30.19
N ILE A 6 -69.42 -10.26 29.69
CA ILE A 6 -68.44 -9.78 28.73
C ILE A 6 -67.18 -9.40 29.51
N LEU A 7 -66.09 -10.16 29.29
CA LEU A 7 -64.76 -9.89 29.81
C LEU A 7 -63.94 -9.26 28.68
N LEU A 8 -63.53 -8.00 28.84
CA LEU A 8 -62.52 -7.37 27.98
C LEU A 8 -61.16 -7.98 28.32
N ALA A 9 -60.62 -8.81 27.41
CA ALA A 9 -59.27 -9.36 27.51
C ALA A 9 -58.28 -8.45 26.77
N ALA A 10 -57.29 -7.95 27.51
CA ALA A 10 -56.13 -7.28 26.95
C ALA A 10 -55.31 -8.27 26.10
N THR A 11 -55.10 -7.94 24.84
CA THR A 11 -54.32 -8.76 23.90
C THR A 11 -52.84 -8.40 24.08
N ALA A 12 -52.08 -9.26 24.77
CA ALA A 12 -50.63 -9.22 24.74
C ALA A 12 -50.15 -9.87 23.43
N LEU A 13 -49.49 -9.10 22.56
CA LEU A 13 -48.74 -9.64 21.43
C LEU A 13 -47.49 -10.34 21.97
N ALA A 14 -47.50 -11.67 22.00
CA ALA A 14 -46.30 -12.47 22.16
C ALA A 14 -45.56 -12.52 20.81
N ILE A 15 -44.49 -11.72 20.69
CA ILE A 15 -43.50 -11.87 19.62
C ILE A 15 -42.63 -13.09 19.97
N GLY A 16 -42.91 -14.22 19.33
CA GLY A 16 -42.04 -15.40 19.38
C GLY A 16 -40.73 -15.10 18.67
N SER A 17 -39.65 -14.92 19.43
CA SER A 17 -38.29 -14.91 18.88
C SER A 17 -37.85 -16.34 18.62
N ASP A 18 -38.13 -16.86 17.43
CA ASP A 18 -37.58 -18.13 16.97
C ASP A 18 -36.12 -17.90 16.47
N ALA A 19 -35.29 -17.33 17.34
CA ALA A 19 -33.87 -17.14 17.09
C ALA A 19 -33.15 -18.43 17.49
N ARG A 20 -33.04 -19.36 16.54
CA ARG A 20 -32.08 -20.45 16.68
C ARG A 20 -30.68 -19.83 16.81
N PRO A 21 -29.86 -20.21 17.80
CA PRO A 21 -28.49 -19.74 17.85
C PRO A 21 -27.81 -20.13 16.54
N MET A 22 -27.35 -19.12 15.80
CA MET A 22 -26.54 -19.31 14.61
C MET A 22 -25.30 -20.09 15.05
N LYS A 23 -25.23 -21.37 14.66
CA LYS A 23 -24.00 -22.14 14.78
C LYS A 23 -22.97 -21.43 13.93
N VAL A 24 -22.02 -20.74 14.59
CA VAL A 24 -20.80 -20.29 13.94
C VAL A 24 -20.16 -21.55 13.35
N PRO A 25 -19.99 -21.65 12.02
CA PRO A 25 -19.32 -22.79 11.43
C PRO A 25 -17.92 -22.89 12.02
N THR A 26 -17.64 -23.95 12.75
CA THR A 26 -16.32 -24.23 13.34
C THR A 26 -15.31 -24.75 12.32
N ASP A 27 -15.61 -24.65 11.02
CA ASP A 27 -14.74 -25.05 9.92
C ASP A 27 -14.05 -23.84 9.26
N ASN A 28 -13.80 -22.77 10.02
CA ASN A 28 -12.83 -21.74 9.63
C ASN A 28 -11.41 -22.28 9.85
N ILE A 29 -11.01 -23.26 9.04
CA ILE A 29 -9.59 -23.45 8.76
C ILE A 29 -9.13 -22.13 8.14
N PRO A 30 -8.15 -21.40 8.72
CA PRO A 30 -7.58 -20.24 8.06
C PRO A 30 -7.10 -20.71 6.68
N ARG A 31 -7.76 -20.26 5.61
CA ARG A 31 -7.22 -20.45 4.25
C ARG A 31 -5.81 -19.86 4.25
N LYS A 32 -4.86 -20.48 3.54
CA LYS A 32 -3.59 -19.83 3.19
C LYS A 32 -3.91 -18.40 2.78
N ARG A 33 -3.35 -17.41 3.50
CA ARG A 33 -3.46 -15.98 3.17
C ARG A 33 -2.17 -15.53 2.49
N ASP A 34 -1.59 -16.41 1.68
CA ASP A 34 -0.37 -16.24 0.90
C ASP A 34 -0.58 -16.89 -0.48
N ALA A 35 -0.07 -16.22 -1.52
CA ALA A 35 -0.24 -16.61 -2.91
C ALA A 35 1.11 -17.05 -3.49
N ASP A 36 1.26 -18.35 -3.76
CA ASP A 36 2.43 -18.85 -4.50
C ASP A 36 2.22 -18.69 -6.02
N PHE A 37 3.31 -18.84 -6.79
CA PHE A 37 3.29 -18.68 -8.24
C PHE A 37 2.19 -19.50 -8.92
N GLU A 38 1.98 -20.75 -8.53
CA GLU A 38 0.95 -21.61 -9.15
C GLU A 38 -0.47 -21.09 -8.89
N SER A 39 -0.70 -20.55 -7.68
CA SER A 39 -2.03 -20.05 -7.28
C SER A 39 -2.45 -18.75 -7.97
N VAL A 40 -1.49 -17.92 -8.39
CA VAL A 40 -1.74 -16.62 -9.05
C VAL A 40 -1.15 -16.52 -10.45
N ARG A 41 -0.75 -17.66 -11.04
CA ARG A 41 -0.14 -17.71 -12.36
C ARG A 41 -1.04 -17.00 -13.39
N THR A 42 -0.47 -16.04 -14.09
CA THR A 42 -1.12 -15.37 -15.23
C THR A 42 -0.60 -15.93 -16.55
N ARG A 43 0.48 -15.34 -17.08
CA ARG A 43 1.07 -15.65 -18.40
C ARG A 43 2.37 -16.43 -18.35
N LEU A 44 3.05 -16.43 -17.20
CA LEU A 44 4.39 -17.01 -17.07
C LEU A 44 4.31 -18.53 -16.87
N THR A 45 5.24 -19.25 -17.48
CA THR A 45 5.38 -20.71 -17.32
C THR A 45 6.37 -21.09 -16.22
N LYS A 46 7.16 -20.13 -15.73
CA LYS A 46 8.20 -20.31 -14.72
C LYS A 46 8.12 -19.21 -13.65
N ASP A 47 8.35 -19.59 -12.40
CA ASP A 47 8.53 -18.67 -11.28
C ASP A 47 9.92 -18.01 -11.35
N HIS A 48 9.95 -16.69 -11.38
CA HIS A 48 11.19 -15.90 -11.35
C HIS A 48 11.47 -15.29 -9.98
N SER A 49 10.70 -15.63 -8.93
CA SER A 49 10.89 -15.14 -7.58
C SER A 49 12.20 -15.65 -6.95
N GLY A 50 12.79 -14.84 -6.07
CA GLY A 50 13.98 -15.12 -5.29
C GLY A 50 13.78 -16.15 -4.17
N LYS A 51 12.57 -16.69 -4.04
CA LYS A 51 12.15 -17.61 -2.97
C LYS A 51 13.09 -18.79 -2.75
N GLY A 52 13.74 -19.29 -3.81
CA GLY A 52 14.71 -20.39 -3.71
C GLY A 52 16.00 -20.05 -2.96
N GLY A 53 16.38 -18.77 -2.92
CA GLY A 53 17.58 -18.27 -2.21
C GLY A 53 17.27 -17.51 -0.91
N ASP A 54 16.03 -17.06 -0.74
CA ASP A 54 15.61 -16.29 0.43
C ASP A 54 15.45 -17.15 1.69
N PRO A 55 15.61 -16.55 2.90
CA PRO A 55 15.25 -17.20 4.16
C PRO A 55 13.77 -17.62 4.18
N LYS A 56 13.48 -18.75 4.83
CA LYS A 56 12.11 -19.31 4.91
C LYS A 56 11.08 -18.39 5.54
N ASP A 57 11.53 -17.54 6.45
CA ASP A 57 10.65 -16.63 7.22
C ASP A 57 10.44 -15.28 6.51
N LYS A 58 11.07 -15.06 5.36
CA LYS A 58 10.82 -13.89 4.51
C LYS A 58 9.53 -14.12 3.73
N TYR A 59 8.56 -13.21 3.86
CA TYR A 59 7.27 -13.36 3.21
C TYR A 59 7.30 -12.92 1.74
N PHE A 60 7.72 -11.68 1.49
CA PHE A 60 7.81 -11.14 0.15
C PHE A 60 9.13 -11.56 -0.52
N HIS A 61 9.03 -12.02 -1.77
CA HIS A 61 10.17 -12.47 -2.55
C HIS A 61 10.26 -11.64 -3.83
N GLU A 62 11.27 -10.78 -3.91
CA GLU A 62 11.59 -10.03 -5.12
C GLU A 62 12.00 -10.98 -6.24
N SER A 63 11.95 -10.50 -7.46
CA SER A 63 12.41 -11.27 -8.61
C SER A 63 13.92 -11.50 -8.55
N THR A 64 14.37 -12.57 -9.21
CA THR A 64 15.79 -12.91 -9.36
C THR A 64 16.57 -11.93 -10.25
N PHE A 65 15.88 -11.00 -10.94
CA PHE A 65 16.48 -10.10 -11.92
C PHE A 65 16.33 -8.61 -11.57
N HIS A 66 15.44 -8.25 -10.65
CA HIS A 66 15.23 -6.87 -10.21
C HIS A 66 14.58 -6.81 -8.80
N PRO A 67 15.10 -5.99 -7.86
CA PRO A 67 14.57 -5.91 -6.50
C PRO A 67 13.16 -5.30 -6.44
N HIS A 68 12.80 -4.39 -7.34
CA HIS A 68 11.47 -3.76 -7.31
C HIS A 68 10.45 -4.43 -8.23
N MET A 69 10.60 -5.74 -8.45
CA MET A 69 9.69 -6.53 -9.28
C MET A 69 9.37 -7.87 -8.63
N ASP A 70 8.13 -8.32 -8.80
CA ASP A 70 7.63 -9.60 -8.32
C ASP A 70 7.81 -10.67 -9.40
N GLY A 71 8.62 -11.68 -9.10
CA GLY A 71 8.96 -12.75 -10.04
C GLY A 71 7.81 -13.70 -10.38
N ARG A 72 6.65 -13.60 -9.70
CA ARG A 72 5.43 -14.34 -10.09
C ARG A 72 4.79 -13.75 -11.34
N PHE A 73 5.05 -12.47 -11.66
CA PHE A 73 4.40 -11.72 -12.74
C PHE A 73 5.39 -11.09 -13.73
N GLY A 74 6.61 -10.79 -13.30
CA GLY A 74 7.69 -10.24 -14.11
C GLY A 74 8.68 -11.28 -14.62
N ASP A 75 9.21 -11.06 -15.83
CA ASP A 75 10.21 -11.91 -16.48
C ASP A 75 11.42 -11.15 -17.04
N ARG A 76 11.44 -9.82 -16.91
CA ARG A 76 12.51 -8.94 -17.40
C ARG A 76 12.46 -7.57 -16.74
N VAL A 77 13.57 -6.85 -16.76
CA VAL A 77 13.64 -5.43 -16.42
C VAL A 77 12.94 -4.61 -17.51
N LEU A 78 12.10 -3.65 -17.12
CA LEU A 78 11.46 -2.73 -18.06
C LEU A 78 12.44 -1.63 -18.52
N GLY A 79 12.34 -1.25 -19.80
CA GLY A 79 13.07 -0.11 -20.35
C GLY A 79 12.67 1.20 -19.65
N TYR A 80 13.46 2.25 -19.85
CA TYR A 80 13.29 3.53 -19.16
C TYR A 80 11.88 4.14 -19.32
N ASP A 81 11.39 4.31 -20.56
CA ASP A 81 10.07 4.91 -20.81
C ASP A 81 8.91 4.00 -20.40
N ASP A 82 9.08 2.69 -20.64
CA ASP A 82 8.11 1.68 -20.22
C ASP A 82 7.97 1.69 -18.70
N ARG A 83 9.09 1.65 -17.96
CA ARG A 83 9.08 1.65 -16.50
C ARG A 83 8.34 2.86 -15.96
N ARG A 84 8.67 4.06 -16.43
CA ARG A 84 7.99 5.30 -16.01
C ARG A 84 6.48 5.24 -16.25
N SER A 85 6.06 4.85 -17.45
CA SER A 85 4.63 4.76 -17.80
C SER A 85 3.90 3.71 -16.96
N ASN A 86 4.54 2.59 -16.65
CA ASN A 86 3.96 1.53 -15.81
C ASN A 86 3.93 1.94 -14.32
N LEU A 87 4.94 2.63 -13.80
CA LEU A 87 4.94 3.17 -12.43
C LEU A 87 3.85 4.25 -12.26
N THR A 88 3.66 5.12 -13.24
CA THR A 88 2.52 6.06 -13.27
C THR A 88 1.19 5.31 -13.16
N ALA A 89 0.94 4.32 -14.03
CA ALA A 89 -0.29 3.53 -13.97
C ALA A 89 -0.47 2.79 -12.64
N LEU A 90 0.62 2.23 -12.09
CA LEU A 90 0.64 1.55 -10.81
C LEU A 90 0.22 2.49 -9.66
N MET A 91 0.82 3.68 -9.57
CA MET A 91 0.47 4.68 -8.56
C MET A 91 -0.97 5.19 -8.71
N ARG A 92 -1.41 5.48 -9.94
CA ARG A 92 -2.77 5.98 -10.19
C ARG A 92 -3.85 4.98 -9.77
N THR A 93 -3.64 3.71 -10.10
CA THR A 93 -4.59 2.63 -9.74
C THR A 93 -4.58 2.36 -8.24
N TYR A 94 -3.40 2.39 -7.59
CA TYR A 94 -3.29 2.30 -6.15
C TYR A 94 -4.07 3.40 -5.43
N LEU A 95 -3.78 4.66 -5.75
CA LEU A 95 -4.42 5.81 -5.09
C LEU A 95 -5.92 5.83 -5.31
N SER A 96 -6.39 5.50 -6.53
CA SER A 96 -7.82 5.36 -6.83
C SER A 96 -8.47 4.29 -5.96
N THR A 97 -7.88 3.10 -5.88
CA THR A 97 -8.40 2.00 -5.05
C THR A 97 -8.42 2.37 -3.57
N MET A 98 -7.34 2.95 -3.04
CA MET A 98 -7.29 3.31 -1.61
C MET A 98 -8.30 4.41 -1.26
N ASN A 99 -8.50 5.39 -2.15
CA ASN A 99 -9.52 6.42 -2.01
C ASN A 99 -10.94 5.82 -2.01
N ASP A 100 -11.23 4.89 -2.93
CA ASP A 100 -12.54 4.23 -3.01
C ASP A 100 -12.84 3.35 -1.80
N ILE A 101 -11.82 2.65 -1.28
CA ILE A 101 -11.92 1.85 -0.04
C ILE A 101 -12.04 2.75 1.20
N GLY A 102 -11.54 3.99 1.15
CA GLY A 102 -11.40 4.85 2.31
C GLY A 102 -10.22 4.47 3.21
N ALA A 103 -9.20 3.81 2.66
CA ALA A 103 -7.94 3.51 3.34
C ALA A 103 -7.02 4.74 3.28
N GLU A 104 -6.68 5.32 4.44
CA GLU A 104 -5.84 6.52 4.50
C GLU A 104 -4.37 6.17 4.26
N THR A 105 -3.86 6.64 3.12
CA THR A 105 -2.48 6.49 2.66
C THR A 105 -1.91 7.83 2.20
N TRP A 106 -0.59 7.96 2.21
CA TRP A 106 0.16 9.10 1.67
C TRP A 106 1.47 8.63 1.03
N ILE A 107 2.01 9.44 0.13
CA ILE A 107 3.33 9.19 -0.49
C ILE A 107 4.47 9.61 0.45
N MET A 108 5.57 8.87 0.41
CA MET A 108 6.78 9.10 1.21
C MET A 108 8.04 8.84 0.38
N HIS A 109 9.23 9.05 0.97
CA HIS A 109 10.52 8.70 0.38
C HIS A 109 10.69 9.30 -1.04
N GLY A 110 11.09 8.48 -2.02
CA GLY A 110 11.31 8.91 -3.40
C GLY A 110 10.05 9.46 -4.06
N SER A 111 8.88 8.84 -3.80
CA SER A 111 7.59 9.33 -4.29
C SER A 111 7.28 10.75 -3.83
N LEU A 112 7.57 11.06 -2.56
CA LEU A 112 7.37 12.40 -2.00
C LEU A 112 8.37 13.40 -2.58
N LEU A 113 9.61 12.98 -2.86
CA LEU A 113 10.62 13.82 -3.50
C LEU A 113 10.23 14.16 -4.95
N GLY A 114 9.72 13.19 -5.70
CA GLY A 114 9.16 13.43 -7.03
C GLY A 114 7.96 14.38 -6.99
N TRP A 115 7.10 14.19 -5.99
CA TRP A 115 5.99 15.11 -5.77
C TRP A 115 6.44 16.55 -5.52
N PHE A 116 7.49 16.73 -4.70
CA PHE A 116 8.03 18.04 -4.37
C PHE A 116 8.53 18.79 -5.60
N TRP A 117 9.22 18.12 -6.53
CA TRP A 117 9.79 18.75 -7.71
C TRP A 117 8.74 19.15 -8.75
N ASN A 118 7.87 18.22 -9.14
CA ASN A 118 6.90 18.50 -10.19
C ASN A 118 5.64 17.63 -10.15
N ARG A 119 5.32 17.03 -9.00
CA ARG A 119 4.13 16.17 -8.85
C ARG A 119 4.16 14.93 -9.74
N LYS A 120 5.35 14.48 -10.15
CA LYS A 120 5.57 13.30 -10.99
C LYS A 120 6.64 12.39 -10.37
N ILE A 121 6.60 11.13 -10.73
CA ILE A 121 7.64 10.14 -10.42
C ILE A 121 8.94 10.61 -11.07
N MET A 122 10.07 10.49 -10.37
CA MET A 122 11.34 10.95 -10.92
C MET A 122 11.75 10.03 -12.07
N PRO A 123 12.34 10.54 -13.16
CA PRO A 123 12.52 9.71 -14.36
C PRO A 123 13.47 8.52 -14.17
N TRP A 124 14.36 8.57 -13.18
CA TRP A 124 15.29 7.49 -12.85
C TRP A 124 14.74 6.51 -11.81
N ASP A 125 13.61 6.80 -11.16
CA ASP A 125 13.06 5.92 -10.12
C ASP A 125 12.71 4.54 -10.69
N SER A 126 12.85 3.54 -9.82
CA SER A 126 12.57 2.14 -10.15
C SER A 126 11.40 1.54 -9.38
N ASP A 127 10.91 2.27 -8.38
CA ASP A 127 9.88 1.91 -7.43
C ASP A 127 9.10 3.16 -6.97
N VAL A 128 8.07 2.91 -6.19
CA VAL A 128 7.27 3.94 -5.53
C VAL A 128 6.92 3.45 -4.13
N ASP A 129 7.07 4.33 -3.16
CA ASP A 129 6.80 4.06 -1.75
C ASP A 129 5.62 4.87 -1.25
N VAL A 130 4.82 4.23 -0.41
CA VAL A 130 3.68 4.83 0.28
C VAL A 130 3.62 4.34 1.71
N GLN A 131 3.02 5.17 2.56
CA GLN A 131 2.73 4.83 3.93
C GLN A 131 1.22 4.85 4.19
N MET A 132 0.79 4.16 5.23
CA MET A 132 -0.58 4.23 5.72
C MET A 132 -0.67 4.07 7.23
N THR A 133 -1.83 4.40 7.79
CA THR A 133 -2.10 4.22 9.23
C THR A 133 -2.30 2.74 9.58
N GLU A 134 -1.99 2.36 10.82
CA GLU A 134 -2.27 1.01 11.35
C GLU A 134 -3.74 0.61 11.16
N LYS A 135 -4.67 1.55 11.34
CA LYS A 135 -6.11 1.34 11.14
C LYS A 135 -6.43 0.98 9.69
N SER A 136 -5.79 1.64 8.72
CA SER A 136 -6.00 1.34 7.30
C SER A 136 -5.40 -0.02 6.95
N MET A 137 -4.20 -0.33 7.45
CA MET A 137 -3.58 -1.65 7.25
C MET A 137 -4.44 -2.77 7.84
N GLU A 138 -4.98 -2.59 9.04
CA GLU A 138 -5.89 -3.55 9.66
C GLU A 138 -7.13 -3.78 8.80
N HIS A 139 -7.77 -2.70 8.34
CA HIS A 139 -8.94 -2.79 7.47
C HIS A 139 -8.63 -3.54 6.17
N LEU A 140 -7.51 -3.23 5.52
CA LEU A 140 -7.10 -3.94 4.30
C LEU A 140 -6.78 -5.42 4.59
N SER A 141 -6.14 -5.72 5.71
CA SER A 141 -5.81 -7.10 6.10
C SER A 141 -7.06 -7.96 6.33
N ASP A 142 -8.09 -7.40 6.98
CA ASP A 142 -9.29 -8.13 7.33
C ASP A 142 -10.24 -8.34 6.14
N TYR A 143 -10.29 -7.39 5.21
CA TYR A 143 -11.33 -7.38 4.16
C TYR A 143 -10.80 -7.43 2.72
N TYR A 144 -9.56 -7.02 2.45
CA TYR A 144 -9.04 -6.82 1.09
C TYR A 144 -7.75 -7.59 0.76
N ASN A 145 -7.17 -8.35 1.70
CA ASN A 145 -5.99 -9.15 1.41
C ASN A 145 -6.27 -10.16 0.28
N MET A 146 -5.36 -10.24 -0.70
CA MET A 146 -5.44 -11.05 -1.92
C MET A 146 -6.57 -10.66 -2.86
N THR A 147 -7.08 -9.43 -2.78
CA THR A 147 -8.04 -8.93 -3.78
C THR A 147 -7.32 -8.52 -5.06
N VAL A 148 -7.99 -8.76 -6.19
CA VAL A 148 -7.52 -8.35 -7.53
C VAL A 148 -8.46 -7.27 -8.06
N HIS A 149 -7.88 -6.20 -8.57
CA HIS A 149 -8.56 -5.01 -9.05
C HIS A 149 -8.24 -4.79 -10.52
N HIS A 150 -9.28 -4.80 -11.36
CA HIS A 150 -9.14 -4.65 -12.81
C HIS A 150 -9.34 -3.21 -13.24
N TYR A 151 -8.38 -2.66 -13.98
CA TYR A 151 -8.42 -1.31 -14.54
C TYR A 151 -8.28 -1.31 -16.04
N LYS A 152 -9.04 -0.44 -16.72
CA LYS A 152 -8.85 -0.11 -18.13
C LYS A 152 -8.34 1.32 -18.24
N LEU A 153 -7.09 1.45 -18.66
CA LEU A 153 -6.44 2.74 -18.86
C LEU A 153 -6.23 2.99 -20.36
N PRO A 154 -6.13 4.25 -20.83
CA PRO A 154 -5.85 4.54 -22.24
C PRO A 154 -4.59 3.84 -22.76
N SER A 155 -3.57 3.68 -21.91
CA SER A 155 -2.33 2.96 -22.24
C SER A 155 -2.51 1.44 -22.34
N PHE A 156 -3.54 0.87 -21.72
CA PHE A 156 -3.80 -0.58 -21.66
C PHE A 156 -5.30 -0.86 -21.88
N PRO A 157 -5.79 -0.78 -23.13
CA PRO A 157 -7.23 -0.85 -23.45
C PRO A 157 -7.86 -2.22 -23.14
N GLU A 158 -7.08 -3.30 -23.21
CA GLU A 158 -7.50 -4.65 -22.81
C GLU A 158 -7.70 -4.78 -21.29
N GLY A 159 -7.22 -3.78 -20.55
CA GLY A 159 -7.23 -3.76 -19.10
C GLY A 159 -6.03 -4.48 -18.48
N ARG A 160 -5.91 -4.30 -17.17
CA ARG A 160 -4.81 -4.80 -16.37
C ARG A 160 -5.28 -5.07 -14.95
N ASP A 161 -4.76 -6.16 -14.39
CA ASP A 161 -5.07 -6.61 -13.05
C ASP A 161 -3.96 -6.21 -12.08
N TYR A 162 -4.37 -5.72 -10.92
CA TYR A 162 -3.51 -5.34 -9.82
C TYR A 162 -3.92 -6.09 -8.56
N MET A 163 -2.97 -6.69 -7.86
CA MET A 163 -3.24 -7.47 -6.66
C MET A 163 -2.81 -6.70 -5.41
N LEU A 164 -3.68 -6.63 -4.41
CA LEU A 164 -3.32 -6.19 -3.06
C LEU A 164 -2.95 -7.42 -2.23
N GLU A 165 -1.71 -7.50 -1.78
CA GLU A 165 -1.22 -8.58 -0.94
C GLU A 165 -0.68 -8.02 0.39
N ILE A 166 -1.16 -8.56 1.51
CA ILE A 166 -0.79 -8.11 2.85
C ILE A 166 0.11 -9.16 3.52
N ASN A 167 1.28 -8.73 3.98
CA ASN A 167 2.19 -9.54 4.77
C ASN A 167 1.55 -9.90 6.11
N PRO A 168 1.42 -11.19 6.49
CA PRO A 168 0.84 -11.60 7.77
C PRO A 168 1.63 -11.07 8.98
N HIS A 169 2.87 -10.64 8.79
CA HIS A 169 3.70 -10.01 9.82
C HIS A 169 3.43 -8.51 10.00
N TRP A 170 2.44 -7.91 9.33
CA TRP A 170 2.19 -6.46 9.40
C TRP A 170 2.01 -5.93 10.84
N ARG A 171 1.43 -6.74 11.75
CA ARG A 171 1.27 -6.40 13.19
C ARG A 171 2.59 -6.36 13.97
N ASN A 172 3.66 -6.97 13.47
CA ASN A 172 4.97 -6.96 14.13
C ASN A 172 5.67 -5.62 13.91
N ALA A 173 5.47 -4.65 14.81
CA ALA A 173 6.13 -3.34 14.75
C ALA A 173 7.63 -3.36 15.14
N SER A 174 8.27 -4.53 15.27
CA SER A 174 9.69 -4.60 15.65
C SER A 174 10.62 -4.16 14.51
N THR A 175 11.61 -3.32 14.83
CA THR A 175 12.70 -2.99 13.90
C THR A 175 13.79 -4.07 13.83
N THR A 176 13.68 -5.16 14.60
CA THR A 176 14.65 -6.26 14.57
C THR A 176 14.34 -7.30 13.50
N ASP A 177 13.09 -7.40 13.06
CA ASP A 177 12.71 -8.23 11.92
C ASP A 177 13.16 -7.53 10.63
N LYS A 178 14.19 -8.10 9.99
CA LYS A 178 14.75 -7.57 8.74
C LYS A 178 14.21 -8.27 7.50
N LEU A 179 13.39 -9.30 7.68
CA LEU A 179 12.83 -10.09 6.59
C LEU A 179 11.44 -9.59 6.20
N ASN A 180 10.71 -8.98 7.15
CA ASN A 180 9.32 -8.55 6.97
C ASN A 180 9.14 -7.06 7.29
N VAL A 181 9.97 -6.23 6.65
CA VAL A 181 9.94 -4.77 6.79
C VAL A 181 8.73 -4.17 6.05
N ILE A 182 8.37 -4.73 4.89
CA ILE A 182 7.23 -4.30 4.09
C ILE A 182 5.96 -5.03 4.53
N ASP A 183 4.89 -4.26 4.70
CA ASP A 183 3.62 -4.74 5.26
C ASP A 183 2.60 -5.15 4.21
N ALA A 184 2.64 -4.52 3.04
CA ALA A 184 1.80 -4.88 1.93
C ALA A 184 2.42 -4.48 0.59
N ARG A 185 1.89 -5.08 -0.49
CA ARG A 185 2.21 -4.70 -1.86
C ARG A 185 0.96 -4.50 -2.69
N TRP A 186 1.01 -3.49 -3.54
CA TRP A 186 0.11 -3.34 -4.69
C TRP A 186 0.86 -3.74 -5.94
N ILE A 187 0.48 -4.85 -6.58
CA ILE A 187 1.32 -5.54 -7.57
C ILE A 187 0.64 -5.53 -8.93
N ASP A 188 1.32 -5.04 -9.96
CA ASP A 188 0.91 -5.18 -11.35
C ASP A 188 1.13 -6.62 -11.83
N MET A 189 0.04 -7.36 -12.04
CA MET A 189 0.11 -8.79 -12.39
C MET A 189 0.56 -9.06 -13.84
N SER A 190 0.77 -8.01 -14.64
CA SER A 190 1.19 -8.12 -16.04
C SER A 190 2.71 -8.06 -16.22
N ASN A 191 3.37 -7.25 -15.40
CA ASN A 191 4.81 -6.97 -15.50
C ASN A 191 5.57 -7.20 -14.18
N GLY A 192 4.89 -7.30 -13.03
CA GLY A 192 5.49 -7.53 -11.73
C GLY A 192 5.99 -6.29 -10.99
N LEU A 193 5.87 -5.08 -11.51
CA LEU A 193 6.13 -3.88 -10.69
C LEU A 193 5.17 -3.85 -9.50
N PHE A 194 5.64 -3.35 -8.37
CA PHE A 194 4.83 -3.20 -7.17
C PHE A 194 5.13 -1.90 -6.43
N ILE A 195 4.15 -1.47 -5.62
CA ILE A 195 4.31 -0.44 -4.61
C ILE A 195 4.59 -1.14 -3.29
N ASP A 196 5.67 -0.76 -2.61
CA ASP A 196 5.89 -1.16 -1.24
C ASP A 196 5.08 -0.25 -0.31
N ILE A 197 4.24 -0.88 0.53
CA ILE A 197 3.34 -0.21 1.46
C ILE A 197 3.85 -0.49 2.87
N THR A 198 4.17 0.57 3.61
CA THR A 198 4.62 0.48 4.99
C THR A 198 3.60 1.10 5.94
N THR A 199 3.46 0.49 7.13
CA THR A 199 2.58 1.01 8.17
C THR A 199 3.34 1.97 9.07
N LEU A 200 2.75 3.13 9.34
CA LEU A 200 3.27 4.05 10.35
C LEU A 200 2.76 3.62 11.73
N HIS A 201 3.68 3.24 12.62
CA HIS A 201 3.39 2.80 13.97
C HIS A 201 3.75 3.86 15.01
N ARG A 202 3.12 3.78 16.20
CA ARG A 202 3.61 4.50 17.37
C ARG A 202 4.94 3.89 17.85
N ASN A 203 5.89 4.75 18.19
CA ASN A 203 7.17 4.34 18.75
C ASN A 203 7.07 4.22 20.28
N THR A 204 6.45 3.14 20.75
CA THR A 204 6.18 2.92 22.19
C THR A 204 7.44 2.94 23.05
N THR A 205 8.59 2.51 22.50
CA THR A 205 9.90 2.59 23.18
C THR A 205 10.31 4.05 23.43
N ALA A 206 10.19 4.91 22.42
CA ALA A 206 10.52 6.33 22.55
C ALA A 206 9.50 7.08 23.42
N GLU A 207 8.21 6.74 23.30
CA GLU A 207 7.16 7.29 24.16
C GLU A 207 7.39 6.93 25.63
N ALA A 208 7.80 5.69 25.94
CA ALA A 208 8.16 5.28 27.30
C ALA A 208 9.36 6.04 27.89
N LEU A 209 10.20 6.64 27.03
CA LEU A 209 11.30 7.53 27.41
C LEU A 209 10.89 9.01 27.48
N GLY A 210 9.60 9.32 27.32
CA GLY A 210 9.04 10.67 27.40
C GLY A 210 9.02 11.45 26.08
N ILE A 211 9.30 10.80 24.95
CA ILE A 211 9.22 11.43 23.63
C ILE A 211 7.79 11.28 23.10
N GLU A 212 6.92 12.23 23.49
CA GLU A 212 5.53 12.25 23.07
C GLU A 212 5.38 12.40 21.54
N GLY A 213 4.42 11.68 20.96
CA GLY A 213 4.15 11.72 19.52
C GLY A 213 5.22 11.04 18.66
N ALA A 214 6.14 10.28 19.24
CA ALA A 214 7.13 9.54 18.47
C ALA A 214 6.47 8.43 17.65
N MET A 215 6.74 8.43 16.34
CA MET A 215 6.26 7.45 15.37
C MET A 215 7.45 6.76 14.70
N MET A 216 7.21 5.60 14.07
CA MET A 216 8.24 4.86 13.35
C MET A 216 7.68 3.89 12.31
N CYS A 217 8.55 3.49 11.39
CA CYS A 217 8.36 2.33 10.51
C CYS A 217 9.41 1.24 10.82
N LYS A 218 9.17 0.01 10.36
CA LYS A 218 9.98 -1.17 10.69
C LYS A 218 11.43 -1.10 10.16
N ASP A 219 11.63 -0.29 9.13
CA ASP A 219 12.92 0.02 8.52
C ASP A 219 13.81 0.93 9.37
N LYS A 220 13.30 1.42 10.52
CA LYS A 220 13.93 2.35 11.48
C LYS A 220 13.78 3.83 11.14
N HIS A 221 13.00 4.21 10.12
CA HIS A 221 12.59 5.60 9.99
C HIS A 221 11.76 6.02 11.21
N LYS A 222 12.01 7.24 11.69
CA LYS A 222 11.38 7.83 12.87
C LYS A 222 10.79 9.16 12.47
N PHE A 223 9.62 9.46 13.02
CA PHE A 223 8.90 10.69 12.70
C PHE A 223 8.28 11.25 13.99
N ASN A 224 7.95 12.54 14.01
CA ASN A 224 6.96 13.04 14.96
C ASN A 224 5.57 12.96 14.32
N PHE A 225 4.55 12.70 15.14
CA PHE A 225 3.16 12.76 14.76
C PHE A 225 2.81 14.09 14.06
N THR A 226 3.34 15.22 14.55
CA THR A 226 3.08 16.55 13.98
C THR A 226 3.77 16.80 12.63
N ASP A 227 4.77 15.99 12.28
CA ASP A 227 5.45 16.10 10.99
C ASP A 227 4.63 15.42 9.90
N ILE A 228 3.88 14.37 10.27
CA ILE A 228 3.03 13.62 9.35
C ILE A 228 1.63 14.25 9.29
N PHE A 229 1.00 14.52 10.43
CA PHE A 229 -0.40 14.91 10.52
C PHE A 229 -0.59 16.40 10.91
N PRO A 230 -1.65 17.07 10.41
CA PRO A 230 -2.63 16.55 9.46
C PRO A 230 -2.04 16.42 8.06
N LEU A 231 -2.43 15.35 7.36
CA LEU A 231 -2.06 15.15 5.96
C LEU A 231 -2.63 16.27 5.10
N ARG A 232 -1.91 16.64 4.04
CA ARG A 232 -2.31 17.68 3.07
C ARG A 232 -2.79 17.02 1.78
N GLU A 233 -3.93 17.47 1.29
CA GLU A 233 -4.46 17.05 -0.01
C GLU A 233 -3.64 17.68 -1.15
N SER A 234 -3.34 16.89 -2.17
CA SER A 234 -2.58 17.30 -3.34
C SER A 234 -2.92 16.43 -4.56
N VAL A 235 -2.08 16.52 -5.59
CA VAL A 235 -2.15 15.68 -6.80
C VAL A 235 -0.75 15.15 -7.11
N PHE A 236 -0.66 13.88 -7.50
CA PHE A 236 0.56 13.22 -7.97
C PHE A 236 0.20 12.31 -9.15
N GLU A 237 0.93 12.41 -10.26
CA GLU A 237 0.59 11.67 -11.50
C GLU A 237 -0.88 11.85 -11.91
N ASP A 238 -1.36 13.09 -11.85
CA ASP A 238 -2.74 13.50 -12.13
C ASP A 238 -3.83 12.81 -11.27
N THR A 239 -3.45 12.25 -10.12
CA THR A 239 -4.37 11.55 -9.21
C THR A 239 -4.36 12.21 -7.82
N PRO A 240 -5.52 12.40 -7.16
CA PRO A 240 -5.58 12.89 -5.80
C PRO A 240 -4.70 12.06 -4.87
N VAL A 241 -3.91 12.75 -4.03
CA VAL A 241 -2.97 12.12 -3.11
C VAL A 241 -2.89 12.92 -1.82
N LYS A 242 -2.49 12.26 -0.74
CA LYS A 242 -2.11 12.91 0.51
C LYS A 242 -0.59 12.98 0.65
N VAL A 243 -0.09 14.04 1.26
CA VAL A 243 1.32 14.23 1.63
C VAL A 243 1.44 14.62 3.10
N PRO A 244 2.57 14.30 3.78
CA PRO A 244 2.76 14.66 5.19
C PRO A 244 2.78 16.18 5.41
N TYR A 245 2.51 16.63 6.64
CA TYR A 245 2.45 18.05 6.97
C TYR A 245 3.79 18.79 6.77
N ALA A 246 4.89 18.24 7.29
CA ALA A 246 6.23 18.83 7.27
C ALA A 246 7.11 18.22 6.17
N TYR A 247 6.55 18.00 4.96
CA TYR A 247 7.22 17.31 3.86
C TYR A 247 8.62 17.85 3.52
N THR A 248 8.89 19.16 3.65
CA THR A 248 10.22 19.71 3.38
C THR A 248 11.26 19.26 4.38
N ASP A 249 10.89 19.19 5.65
CA ASP A 249 11.80 18.81 6.73
C ASP A 249 12.07 17.30 6.68
N LEU A 250 11.02 16.52 6.42
CA LEU A 250 11.12 15.07 6.20
C LEU A 250 12.06 14.74 5.04
N LEU A 251 11.88 15.39 3.88
CA LEU A 251 12.75 15.18 2.73
C LEU A 251 14.19 15.68 2.98
N ALA A 252 14.35 16.78 3.70
CA ALA A 252 15.67 17.31 4.03
C ALA A 252 16.42 16.43 5.04
N GLU A 253 15.72 15.77 5.96
CA GLU A 253 16.28 14.79 6.89
C GLU A 253 16.74 13.53 6.14
N GLU A 254 15.93 13.05 5.19
CA GLU A 254 16.20 11.81 4.46
C GLU A 254 17.26 11.96 3.36
N TYR A 255 17.13 13.00 2.51
CA TYR A 255 17.97 13.17 1.32
C TYR A 255 18.94 14.36 1.42
N GLY A 256 18.85 15.15 2.49
CA GLY A 256 19.60 16.38 2.64
C GLY A 256 18.97 17.56 1.88
N THR A 257 19.22 18.78 2.37
CA THR A 257 18.69 20.02 1.75
C THR A 257 19.08 20.19 0.28
N LYS A 258 20.19 19.58 -0.17
CA LYS A 258 20.62 19.61 -1.56
C LYS A 258 19.66 18.90 -2.51
N ALA A 259 18.95 17.86 -2.05
CA ALA A 259 17.97 17.15 -2.88
C ALA A 259 16.78 18.03 -3.28
N LEU A 260 16.52 19.10 -2.52
CA LEU A 260 15.43 20.04 -2.75
C LEU A 260 15.80 21.21 -3.66
N VAL A 261 17.07 21.35 -4.03
CA VAL A 261 17.56 22.51 -4.81
C VAL A 261 18.49 22.15 -5.96
N LYS A 262 19.07 20.94 -6.00
CA LYS A 262 20.03 20.55 -7.03
C LYS A 262 19.29 20.18 -8.31
N THR A 263 19.28 21.08 -9.28
CA THR A 263 18.63 20.91 -10.60
C THR A 263 19.41 20.03 -11.59
N THR A 264 20.34 19.19 -11.12
CA THR A 264 21.07 18.23 -11.96
C THR A 264 21.36 16.94 -11.20
N PHE A 265 20.81 15.84 -11.68
CA PHE A 265 20.91 14.53 -11.02
C PHE A 265 20.63 13.40 -12.03
N GLU A 266 21.27 12.25 -11.87
CA GLU A 266 21.06 11.04 -12.70
C GLU A 266 20.99 11.30 -14.22
N ASN A 267 21.91 12.10 -14.78
CA ASN A 267 21.92 12.51 -16.19
C ASN A 267 20.67 13.28 -16.65
N HIS A 268 20.04 14.03 -15.76
CA HIS A 268 18.93 14.93 -16.06
C HIS A 268 19.20 16.33 -15.50
N HIS A 269 18.59 17.32 -16.13
CA HIS A 269 18.47 18.68 -15.63
C HIS A 269 17.01 19.03 -15.40
N PHE A 270 16.71 19.69 -14.28
CA PHE A 270 15.37 20.20 -14.01
C PHE A 270 15.17 21.53 -14.74
N ASP A 271 14.29 21.54 -15.73
CA ASP A 271 13.85 22.72 -16.47
C ASP A 271 12.73 23.40 -15.67
N GLU A 272 13.03 24.53 -15.05
CA GLU A 272 12.10 25.28 -14.20
C GLU A 272 10.94 25.89 -14.99
N ASP A 273 11.13 26.20 -16.27
CA ASP A 273 10.06 26.75 -17.12
C ASP A 273 9.02 25.68 -17.47
N LYS A 274 9.49 24.46 -17.75
CA LYS A 274 8.62 23.31 -18.04
C LYS A 274 8.13 22.58 -16.78
N MET A 275 8.77 22.81 -15.64
CA MET A 275 8.61 22.01 -14.42
C MET A 275 8.86 20.52 -14.69
N GLU A 276 9.94 20.20 -15.41
CA GLU A 276 10.25 18.82 -15.80
C GLU A 276 11.74 18.48 -15.71
N TRP A 277 12.02 17.24 -15.31
CA TRP A 277 13.35 16.64 -15.44
C TRP A 277 13.58 16.17 -16.88
N ILE A 278 14.53 16.80 -17.56
CA ILE A 278 14.88 16.54 -18.95
C ILE A 278 16.23 15.82 -19.02
N PRO A 279 16.38 14.74 -19.82
CA PRO A 279 17.66 14.08 -20.02
C PRO A 279 18.73 15.03 -20.55
N LEU A 280 19.94 14.95 -19.97
CA LEU A 280 21.14 15.56 -20.51
C LEU A 280 21.60 14.72 -21.69
N THR A 281 21.52 15.29 -22.89
CA THR A 281 22.06 14.70 -24.14
C THR A 281 23.57 14.65 -24.15
#